data_AF-A0A1X7P6H2-F1
#
_entry.id   AF-A0A1X7P6H2-F1
#
_cell.length_a   1.000
_cell.length_b   1.000
_cell.length_c   1.000
_cell.angle_alpha   90.00
_cell.angle_beta   90.00
_cell.angle_gamma   90.00
#
_symmetry.space_group_name_H-M   'P 1'
#
loop_
_entity.id
_entity.type
_entity.pdbx_description
1 polymer ?
#
loop_
_entity_poly.entity_id
_entity_poly.type
_entity_poly.pdbx_seq_one_letter_code
_entity_poly.pdbx_strand_id
1 'polypeptide(L)'
;MGATRRAARAVVAVSCLALTACSVGAPSGGPTEPPEDVDISAYSDVHAVLDRSAESIVYPIDAFFISRADLGRLAQANALLWDDCMREGGRTYPPAEFDLTQSVDAPDTAFGIWSPDSADRFGYALDPSLDDDIETANAALMAASQADPGWDAAFDACLESVERLPELGRDFAWETPQISDLPQSIRNDAGMLASTDPVWEDARQAWSDCLVSRGLTLDTEVEGSWAPEIPEDPEAAIRTAVLDVQCKEETGLVETLSSLHAQYQAALIDRHRAALDEVAEKEREIVAHADEIIATRGAGG
;
A
#
# COMPACT_ATOMS: atom_id res chain seq x y z
N MET A 1 23.25 42.50 -70.19
CA MET A 1 23.17 41.42 -71.19
C MET A 1 24.50 40.68 -71.19
N GLY A 2 24.47 39.34 -71.14
CA GLY A 2 25.67 38.47 -71.19
C GLY A 2 26.03 37.93 -69.81
N ALA A 3 25.51 36.78 -69.36
CA ALA A 3 25.78 35.40 -69.79
C ALA A 3 26.87 34.71 -68.94
N THR A 4 26.40 33.86 -68.03
CA THR A 4 26.84 32.48 -67.74
C THR A 4 28.34 32.12 -67.90
N ARG A 5 28.97 31.59 -66.82
CA ARG A 5 29.37 30.15 -66.66
C ARG A 5 30.44 29.92 -65.57
N ARG A 6 30.25 28.79 -64.87
CA ARG A 6 31.23 27.82 -64.30
C ARG A 6 31.92 28.11 -62.95
N ALA A 7 31.43 27.36 -61.95
CA ALA A 7 32.13 26.43 -61.06
C ALA A 7 33.51 26.80 -60.47
N ALA A 8 33.56 26.87 -59.13
CA ALA A 8 34.70 26.43 -58.35
C ALA A 8 34.22 25.93 -56.96
N ARG A 9 34.62 24.71 -56.63
CA ARG A 9 34.47 24.09 -55.30
C ARG A 9 35.36 24.84 -54.31
N ALA A 10 34.83 25.17 -53.14
CA ALA A 10 35.63 25.46 -51.95
C ALA A 10 35.01 24.71 -50.76
N VAL A 11 35.72 23.67 -50.35
CA VAL A 11 35.49 22.89 -49.14
C VAL A 11 35.81 23.79 -47.95
N VAL A 12 34.84 24.01 -47.06
CA VAL A 12 35.11 24.57 -45.72
C VAL A 12 34.72 23.50 -44.72
N ALA A 13 35.75 22.91 -44.11
CA ALA A 13 35.65 21.94 -43.03
C ALA A 13 35.14 22.66 -41.77
N VAL A 14 33.91 22.35 -41.36
CA VAL A 14 33.37 22.77 -40.07
C VAL A 14 33.90 21.79 -39.03
N SER A 15 34.84 22.28 -38.21
CA SER A 15 35.34 21.58 -37.02
C SER A 15 34.29 21.72 -35.92
N CYS A 16 33.43 20.72 -35.77
CA CYS A 16 32.54 20.61 -34.62
C CYS A 16 33.35 20.13 -33.41
N LEU A 17 33.55 21.05 -32.45
CA LEU A 17 34.04 20.72 -31.12
C LEU A 17 33.12 19.70 -30.46
N ALA A 18 33.69 18.55 -30.09
CA ALA A 18 33.06 17.54 -29.26
C ALA A 18 32.91 18.06 -27.84
N LEU A 19 31.67 18.36 -27.42
CA LEU A 19 31.29 18.41 -26.01
C LEU A 19 30.81 17.01 -25.64
N THR A 20 31.70 16.23 -25.01
CA THR A 20 31.36 14.99 -24.31
C THR A 20 30.59 15.35 -23.05
N ALA A 21 29.26 15.38 -23.15
CA ALA A 21 28.38 15.30 -21.99
C ALA A 21 28.03 13.82 -21.78
N CYS A 22 28.60 13.22 -20.74
CA CYS A 22 28.14 11.95 -20.21
C CYS A 22 26.75 12.16 -19.62
N SER A 23 25.70 11.91 -20.38
CA SER A 23 24.38 11.66 -19.81
C SER A 23 24.43 10.27 -19.18
N VAL A 24 24.67 10.23 -17.86
CA VAL A 24 24.31 9.08 -17.03
C VAL A 24 22.81 8.91 -17.22
N GLY A 25 22.41 7.86 -17.93
CA GLY A 25 21.01 7.51 -18.11
C GLY A 25 20.41 7.21 -16.75
N ALA A 26 19.40 7.97 -16.36
CA ALA A 26 18.47 7.54 -15.34
C ALA A 26 17.88 6.18 -15.78
N PRO A 27 17.66 5.22 -14.87
CA PRO A 27 16.90 4.03 -15.22
C PRO A 27 15.46 4.48 -15.49
N SER A 28 15.11 4.55 -16.77
CA SER A 28 13.73 4.69 -17.20
C SER A 28 13.01 3.41 -16.75
N GLY A 29 12.02 3.56 -15.87
CA GLY A 29 11.10 2.49 -15.51
C GLY A 29 10.36 2.01 -16.76
N GLY A 30 10.90 0.95 -17.38
CA GLY A 30 10.15 0.10 -18.30
C GLY A 30 9.33 -0.92 -17.52
N PRO A 31 8.46 -1.70 -18.19
CA PRO A 31 7.81 -2.84 -17.58
C PRO A 31 8.89 -3.74 -16.97
N THR A 32 8.80 -3.97 -15.66
CA THR A 32 9.68 -4.86 -14.93
C THR A 32 9.71 -6.19 -15.68
N GLU A 33 10.90 -6.65 -16.07
CA GLU A 33 11.08 -8.00 -16.60
C GLU A 33 10.43 -8.96 -15.58
N PRO A 34 9.62 -9.96 -16.00
CA PRO A 34 8.98 -10.85 -15.05
C PRO A 34 10.04 -11.41 -14.09
N PRO A 35 9.74 -11.49 -12.78
CA PRO A 35 10.72 -11.95 -11.81
C PRO A 35 11.34 -13.27 -12.27
N GLU A 36 12.64 -13.43 -12.11
CA GLU A 36 13.32 -14.70 -12.42
C GLU A 36 12.58 -15.86 -11.75
N ASP A 37 12.55 -17.02 -12.39
CA ASP A 37 11.94 -18.23 -11.83
C ASP A 37 12.50 -18.50 -10.41
N VAL A 38 11.62 -18.50 -9.40
CA VAL A 38 11.98 -18.63 -7.98
C VAL A 38 11.59 -20.03 -7.52
N ASP A 39 12.59 -20.87 -7.24
CA ASP A 39 12.36 -22.17 -6.62
C ASP A 39 11.91 -22.00 -5.16
N ILE A 40 10.64 -22.32 -4.89
CA ILE A 40 10.02 -22.29 -3.55
C ILE A 40 10.02 -23.65 -2.85
N SER A 41 10.61 -24.70 -3.43
CA SER A 41 10.53 -26.07 -2.88
C SER A 41 11.11 -26.20 -1.47
N ALA A 42 12.11 -25.39 -1.13
CA ALA A 42 12.69 -25.34 0.21
C ALA A 42 11.82 -24.61 1.26
N TYR A 43 10.75 -23.94 0.81
CA TYR A 43 9.89 -23.07 1.61
C TYR A 43 8.47 -23.63 1.75
N SER A 44 8.19 -24.87 1.36
CA SER A 44 6.84 -25.45 1.34
C SER A 44 6.10 -25.42 2.69
N ASP A 45 6.84 -25.37 3.79
CA ASP A 45 6.29 -25.33 5.16
C ASP A 45 6.02 -23.88 5.64
N VAL A 46 6.28 -22.87 4.80
CA VAL A 46 6.00 -21.47 5.09
C VAL A 46 4.55 -21.16 4.71
N HIS A 47 3.84 -20.53 5.64
CA HIS A 47 2.43 -20.16 5.49
C HIS A 47 2.21 -18.74 6.00
N ALA A 48 1.26 -18.03 5.39
CA ALA A 48 0.70 -16.83 5.98
C ALA A 48 -0.21 -17.20 7.16
N VAL A 49 -0.36 -16.30 8.13
CA VAL A 49 -1.26 -16.51 9.27
C VAL A 49 -2.54 -15.72 9.03
N LEU A 50 -3.67 -16.42 8.98
CA LEU A 50 -4.99 -15.79 8.90
C LEU A 50 -5.48 -15.43 10.30
N ASP A 51 -5.43 -14.15 10.66
CA ASP A 51 -6.04 -13.62 11.87
C ASP A 51 -7.49 -13.25 11.60
N ARG A 52 -8.39 -14.19 11.95
CA ARG A 52 -9.84 -14.02 11.78
C ARG A 52 -10.43 -12.91 12.65
N SER A 53 -9.78 -12.58 13.77
CA SER A 53 -10.28 -11.57 14.71
C SER A 53 -9.97 -10.15 14.25
N ALA A 54 -8.82 -9.98 13.59
CA ALA A 54 -8.39 -8.73 12.98
C ALA A 54 -8.72 -8.66 11.48
N GLU A 55 -9.35 -9.71 10.93
CA GLU A 55 -9.59 -9.88 9.48
C GLU A 55 -8.34 -9.60 8.63
N SER A 56 -7.18 -10.02 9.12
CA SER A 56 -5.90 -9.78 8.48
C SER A 56 -5.18 -11.07 8.10
N ILE A 57 -4.31 -10.96 7.09
CA ILE A 57 -3.44 -12.03 6.61
C ILE A 57 -2.01 -11.56 6.85
N VAL A 58 -1.36 -12.16 7.84
CA VAL A 58 0.02 -11.82 8.22
C VAL A 58 1.00 -12.64 7.39
N TYR A 59 1.80 -11.93 6.59
CA TYR A 59 2.78 -12.50 5.69
C TYR A 59 4.21 -12.40 6.24
N PRO A 60 5.15 -13.25 5.80
CA PRO A 60 6.56 -13.16 6.20
C PRO A 60 7.20 -11.78 5.95
N ILE A 61 6.82 -11.10 4.86
CA ILE A 61 7.37 -9.78 4.52
C ILE A 61 6.92 -8.68 5.49
N ASP A 62 5.81 -8.88 6.21
CA ASP A 62 5.25 -7.88 7.12
C ASP A 62 6.18 -7.55 8.29
N ALA A 63 7.09 -8.47 8.64
CA ALA A 63 8.13 -8.22 9.64
C ALA A 63 9.14 -7.14 9.25
N PHE A 64 9.11 -6.67 7.99
CA PHE A 64 10.00 -5.65 7.44
C PHE A 64 9.25 -4.40 6.96
N PHE A 65 7.97 -4.30 7.27
CA PHE A 65 7.21 -3.08 7.17
C PHE A 65 7.00 -2.50 8.57
N ILE A 66 6.87 -1.17 8.63
CA ILE A 66 6.38 -0.49 9.81
C ILE A 66 5.00 -1.03 10.21
N SER A 67 4.80 -1.24 11.51
CA SER A 67 3.51 -1.69 12.04
C SER A 67 2.46 -0.58 11.96
N ARG A 68 1.17 -0.93 11.92
CA ARG A 68 0.09 0.07 11.92
C ARG A 68 0.10 0.95 13.17
N ALA A 69 0.35 0.34 14.32
CA ALA A 69 0.49 1.08 15.58
C ALA A 69 1.66 2.08 15.53
N ASP A 70 2.75 1.76 14.82
CA ASP A 70 3.88 2.66 14.64
C ASP A 70 3.58 3.75 13.60
N LEU A 71 2.85 3.43 12.52
CA LEU A 71 2.32 4.44 11.59
C LEU A 71 1.44 5.46 12.31
N GLY A 72 0.58 5.01 13.22
CA GLY A 72 -0.23 5.90 14.05
C GLY A 72 0.62 6.83 14.93
N ARG A 73 1.77 6.37 15.43
CA ARG A 73 2.73 7.22 16.16
C ARG A 73 3.38 8.25 15.26
N LEU A 74 3.78 7.88 14.05
CA LEU A 74 4.33 8.83 13.07
C LEU A 74 3.29 9.91 12.71
N ALA A 75 2.05 9.50 12.44
CA ALA A 75 0.95 10.40 12.17
C ALA A 75 0.69 11.36 13.36
N GLN A 76 0.66 10.84 14.58
CA GLN A 76 0.50 11.64 15.80
C GLN A 76 1.65 12.66 15.97
N ALA A 77 2.89 12.22 15.79
CA ALA A 77 4.06 13.08 15.90
C ALA A 77 4.03 14.21 14.86
N ASN A 78 3.72 13.91 13.60
CA ASN A 78 3.56 14.92 12.56
C ASN A 78 2.40 15.89 12.85
N ALA A 79 1.26 15.39 13.34
CA ALA A 79 0.13 16.23 13.73
C ALA A 79 0.51 17.23 14.83
N LEU A 80 1.24 16.78 15.86
CA LEU A 80 1.73 17.66 16.93
C LEU A 80 2.72 18.72 16.40
N LEU A 81 3.60 18.37 15.47
CA LEU A 81 4.54 19.32 14.87
C LEU A 81 3.82 20.41 14.06
N TRP A 82 2.81 20.05 13.27
CA TRP A 82 2.01 21.02 12.53
C TRP A 82 1.14 21.88 13.44
N ASP A 83 0.60 21.31 14.52
CA ASP A 83 -0.19 22.03 15.50
C ASP A 83 0.65 23.08 16.25
N ASP A 84 1.90 22.76 16.61
CA ASP A 84 2.86 23.73 17.17
C ASP A 84 3.04 24.93 16.22
N CYS A 85 3.31 24.68 14.93
CA CYS A 85 3.46 25.73 13.93
C CYS A 85 2.19 26.57 13.76
N MET A 86 1.03 25.92 13.69
CA MET A 86 -0.26 26.61 13.56
C MET A 86 -0.54 27.50 14.79
N ARG A 87 -0.14 27.05 15.99
CA ARG A 87 -0.27 27.83 17.23
C ARG A 87 0.62 29.06 17.26
N GLU A 88 1.81 29.03 16.66
CA GLU A 88 2.64 30.25 16.50
C GLU A 88 1.90 31.33 15.68
N GLY A 89 1.10 30.92 14.71
CA GLY A 89 0.22 31.77 13.90
C GLY A 89 -1.14 32.10 14.54
N GLY A 90 -1.39 31.65 15.78
CA GLY A 90 -2.66 31.86 16.49
C GLY A 90 -3.82 30.96 16.04
N ARG A 91 -3.53 29.84 15.37
CA ARG A 91 -4.49 28.83 14.90
C ARG A 91 -4.24 27.49 15.61
N THR A 92 -5.07 26.50 15.31
CA THR A 92 -4.86 25.11 15.74
C THR A 92 -4.93 24.18 14.54
N TYR A 93 -4.32 23.00 14.69
CA TYR A 93 -4.46 21.88 13.78
C TYR A 93 -5.24 20.76 14.50
N PRO A 94 -6.58 20.68 14.30
CA PRO A 94 -7.43 19.78 15.06
C PRO A 94 -7.03 18.30 15.07
N PRO A 95 -6.46 17.70 14.00
CA PRO A 95 -6.04 16.30 14.03
C PRO A 95 -5.04 15.96 15.15
N ALA A 96 -4.31 16.94 15.71
CA ALA A 96 -3.41 16.72 16.85
C ALA A 96 -4.13 16.38 18.16
N GLU A 97 -5.43 16.67 18.27
CA GLU A 97 -6.25 16.38 19.47
C GLU A 97 -6.80 14.94 19.49
N PHE A 98 -6.67 14.20 18.38
CA PHE A 98 -7.13 12.82 18.25
C PHE A 98 -6.01 11.85 18.64
N ASP A 99 -6.38 10.64 19.09
CA ASP A 99 -5.42 9.56 19.30
C ASP A 99 -5.26 8.75 18.00
N LEU A 100 -4.35 9.20 17.15
CA LEU A 100 -4.09 8.54 15.86
C LEU A 100 -3.34 7.20 16.02
N THR A 101 -2.93 6.84 17.25
CA THR A 101 -2.25 5.57 17.53
C THR A 101 -3.20 4.37 17.57
N GLN A 102 -4.50 4.61 17.65
CA GLN A 102 -5.54 3.58 17.74
C GLN A 102 -6.21 3.24 16.40
N SER A 103 -5.69 3.76 15.28
CA SER A 103 -6.23 3.42 13.95
C SER A 103 -6.17 1.91 13.72
N VAL A 104 -7.34 1.31 13.44
CA VAL A 104 -7.47 -0.10 13.07
C VAL A 104 -7.07 -0.31 11.62
N ASP A 105 -6.54 -1.50 11.32
CA ASP A 105 -6.25 -1.90 9.94
C ASP A 105 -7.56 -2.20 9.20
N ALA A 106 -7.60 -1.81 7.92
CA ALA A 106 -8.67 -2.27 7.04
C ALA A 106 -8.54 -3.79 6.85
N PRO A 107 -9.67 -4.54 6.76
CA PRO A 107 -9.65 -5.96 6.47
C PRO A 107 -8.85 -6.29 5.20
N ASP A 108 -8.07 -7.36 5.24
CA ASP A 108 -7.31 -7.83 4.08
C ASP A 108 -8.27 -8.44 3.05
N THR A 109 -8.45 -7.75 1.92
CA THR A 109 -9.41 -8.15 0.88
C THR A 109 -8.74 -8.63 -0.42
N ALA A 110 -7.45 -9.00 -0.34
CA ALA A 110 -6.66 -9.45 -1.49
C ALA A 110 -7.29 -10.64 -2.26
N PHE A 111 -8.08 -11.47 -1.55
CA PHE A 111 -8.83 -12.60 -2.11
C PHE A 111 -10.34 -12.44 -1.89
N GLY A 112 -10.82 -11.20 -1.88
CA GLY A 112 -12.20 -10.83 -1.53
C GLY A 112 -12.46 -10.96 -0.04
N ILE A 113 -13.74 -10.89 0.37
CA ILE A 113 -14.13 -11.13 1.76
C ILE A 113 -13.87 -12.58 2.17
N TRP A 114 -13.51 -12.81 3.42
CA TRP A 114 -13.20 -14.16 3.94
C TRP A 114 -13.51 -14.34 5.43
N SER A 115 -13.98 -13.29 6.11
CA SER A 115 -14.45 -13.34 7.49
C SER A 115 -15.91 -13.80 7.55
N PRO A 116 -16.23 -14.89 8.28
CA PRO A 116 -17.61 -15.33 8.45
C PRO A 116 -18.46 -14.33 9.24
N ASP A 117 -17.88 -13.70 10.28
CA ASP A 117 -18.60 -12.71 11.11
C ASP A 117 -18.99 -11.50 10.26
N SER A 118 -18.05 -10.99 9.47
CA SER A 118 -18.23 -9.78 8.69
C SER A 118 -19.13 -10.02 7.48
N ALA A 119 -19.05 -11.21 6.86
CA ALA A 119 -19.99 -11.61 5.83
C ALA A 119 -21.44 -11.71 6.35
N ASP A 120 -21.64 -12.20 7.58
CA ASP A 120 -22.97 -12.31 8.20
C ASP A 120 -23.54 -10.93 8.58
N ARG A 121 -22.68 -10.03 9.09
CA ARG A 121 -23.10 -8.71 9.59
C ARG A 121 -23.20 -7.64 8.51
N PHE A 122 -22.26 -7.63 7.58
CA PHE A 122 -22.03 -6.54 6.63
C PHE A 122 -22.06 -6.98 5.17
N GLY A 123 -22.08 -8.30 4.91
CA GLY A 123 -22.03 -8.83 3.55
C GLY A 123 -20.70 -8.49 2.88
N TYR A 124 -20.76 -7.73 1.79
CA TYR A 124 -19.58 -7.21 1.08
C TYR A 124 -19.20 -5.78 1.49
N ALA A 125 -19.96 -5.14 2.38
CA ALA A 125 -19.60 -3.83 2.92
C ALA A 125 -18.56 -3.97 4.03
N LEU A 126 -17.78 -2.91 4.23
CA LEU A 126 -16.90 -2.79 5.39
C LEU A 126 -17.72 -2.50 6.65
N ASP A 127 -17.18 -2.84 7.82
CA ASP A 127 -17.75 -2.37 9.09
C ASP A 127 -17.65 -0.84 9.12
N PRO A 128 -18.78 -0.11 9.22
CA PRO A 128 -18.79 1.34 9.15
C PRO A 128 -18.00 2.00 10.29
N SER A 129 -17.77 1.30 11.40
CA SER A 129 -16.99 1.84 12.53
C SER A 129 -15.48 1.88 12.30
N LEU A 130 -14.97 1.21 11.25
CA LEU A 130 -13.54 1.21 10.94
C LEU A 130 -12.99 2.61 10.61
N ASP A 131 -13.85 3.51 10.13
CA ASP A 131 -13.45 4.85 9.67
C ASP A 131 -13.91 5.99 10.60
N ASP A 132 -14.62 5.72 11.70
CA ASP A 132 -15.28 6.75 12.53
C ASP A 132 -14.30 7.84 13.04
N ASP A 133 -13.13 7.43 13.55
CA ASP A 133 -12.13 8.36 14.10
C ASP A 133 -11.45 9.18 12.99
N ILE A 134 -11.17 8.55 11.84
CA ILE A 134 -10.58 9.22 10.67
C ILE A 134 -11.59 10.22 10.08
N GLU A 135 -12.85 9.83 9.95
CA GLU A 135 -13.93 10.70 9.48
C GLU A 135 -14.10 11.89 10.43
N THR A 136 -14.06 11.66 11.74
CA THR A 136 -14.18 12.72 12.75
C THR A 136 -13.00 13.70 12.67
N ALA A 137 -11.76 13.20 12.55
CA ALA A 137 -10.58 14.04 12.40
C ALA A 137 -10.63 14.87 11.10
N ASN A 138 -11.03 14.27 9.99
CA ASN A 138 -11.20 14.96 8.71
C ASN A 138 -12.30 16.02 8.77
N ALA A 139 -13.43 15.74 9.44
CA ALA A 139 -14.50 16.71 9.64
C ALA A 139 -14.02 17.91 10.48
N ALA A 140 -13.24 17.67 11.54
CA ALA A 140 -12.65 18.73 12.36
C ALA A 140 -11.68 19.62 11.57
N LEU A 141 -10.84 19.00 10.73
CA LEU A 141 -9.94 19.69 9.82
C LEU A 141 -10.70 20.60 8.84
N MET A 142 -11.71 20.04 8.17
CA MET A 142 -12.57 20.78 7.23
C MET A 142 -13.31 21.93 7.90
N ALA A 143 -13.77 21.75 9.14
CA ALA A 143 -14.44 22.80 9.91
C ALA A 143 -13.47 23.94 10.26
N ALA A 144 -12.22 23.64 10.62
CA ALA A 144 -11.21 24.65 10.91
C ALA A 144 -10.88 25.50 9.67
N SER A 145 -10.68 24.85 8.51
CA SER A 145 -10.47 25.53 7.22
C SER A 145 -11.64 26.48 6.87
N GLN A 146 -12.89 26.00 7.01
CA GLN A 146 -14.07 26.82 6.71
C GLN A 146 -14.29 27.98 7.68
N ALA A 147 -13.87 27.84 8.93
CA ALA A 147 -14.08 28.86 9.97
C ALA A 147 -13.14 30.06 9.83
N ASP A 148 -11.97 29.88 9.21
CA ASP A 148 -10.95 30.92 9.03
C ASP A 148 -10.38 30.94 7.61
N PRO A 149 -10.69 31.97 6.79
CA PRO A 149 -10.18 32.07 5.42
C PRO A 149 -8.65 32.12 5.28
N GLY A 150 -7.91 32.39 6.36
CA GLY A 150 -6.45 32.36 6.40
C GLY A 150 -5.87 31.02 6.84
N TRP A 151 -6.70 30.04 7.19
CA TRP A 151 -6.26 28.76 7.72
C TRP A 151 -5.48 27.95 6.69
N ASP A 152 -6.01 27.77 5.47
CA ASP A 152 -5.36 26.97 4.43
C ASP A 152 -3.96 27.51 4.09
N ALA A 153 -3.84 28.82 3.88
CA ALA A 153 -2.56 29.46 3.59
C ALA A 153 -1.57 29.37 4.76
N ALA A 154 -2.04 29.37 6.01
CA ALA A 154 -1.20 29.17 7.18
C ALA A 154 -0.74 27.71 7.28
N PHE A 155 -1.64 26.76 7.01
CA PHE A 155 -1.33 25.34 7.05
C PHE A 155 -0.35 24.96 5.93
N ASP A 156 -0.51 25.47 4.71
CA ASP A 156 0.45 25.30 3.61
C ASP A 156 1.85 25.79 4.01
N ALA A 157 1.94 26.96 4.66
CA ALA A 157 3.21 27.48 5.16
C ALA A 157 3.83 26.58 6.25
N CYS A 158 3.01 25.96 7.09
CA CYS A 158 3.46 24.97 8.07
C CYS A 158 3.91 23.66 7.42
N LEU A 159 3.20 23.17 6.41
CA LEU A 159 3.58 21.98 5.63
C LEU A 159 4.96 22.15 4.98
N GLU A 160 5.28 23.35 4.49
CA GLU A 160 6.56 23.65 3.86
C GLU A 160 7.71 23.88 4.86
N SER A 161 7.41 24.40 6.06
CA SER A 161 8.44 24.85 7.01
C SER A 161 8.75 23.84 8.12
N VAL A 162 7.83 22.92 8.41
CA VAL A 162 7.99 21.88 9.43
C VAL A 162 8.70 20.67 8.80
N GLU A 163 9.84 20.29 9.37
CA GLU A 163 10.47 19.01 9.05
C GLU A 163 9.61 17.88 9.62
N ARG A 164 8.96 17.13 8.73
CA ARG A 164 8.10 15.99 9.07
C ARG A 164 8.89 14.70 9.16
N LEU A 165 8.37 13.75 9.94
CA LEU A 165 8.72 12.35 9.81
C LEU A 165 8.29 11.83 8.43
N PRO A 166 9.07 10.89 7.85
CA PRO A 166 8.74 10.32 6.54
C PRO A 166 7.42 9.55 6.60
N GLU A 167 6.68 9.53 5.48
CA GLU A 167 5.61 8.53 5.31
C GLU A 167 6.27 7.17 5.09
N LEU A 168 5.77 6.15 5.79
CA LEU A 168 6.24 4.77 5.69
C LEU A 168 5.06 3.85 5.41
N GLY A 169 5.33 2.60 5.07
CA GLY A 169 4.30 1.56 4.99
C GLY A 169 3.75 1.30 3.59
N ARG A 170 2.80 0.36 3.52
CA ARG A 170 2.35 -0.31 2.29
C ARG A 170 1.59 0.61 1.31
N ASP A 171 1.01 1.70 1.80
CA ASP A 171 0.08 2.55 1.04
C ASP A 171 0.74 3.79 0.42
N PHE A 172 2.00 4.10 0.78
CA PHE A 172 2.64 5.37 0.45
C PHE A 172 3.70 5.31 -0.66
N ALA A 173 3.75 4.22 -1.44
CA ALA A 173 4.79 3.84 -2.41
C ALA A 173 5.09 4.80 -3.61
N TRP A 174 4.66 6.06 -3.58
CA TRP A 174 4.67 6.96 -4.76
C TRP A 174 5.53 8.24 -4.65
N GLU A 175 6.16 8.54 -3.52
CA GLU A 175 7.09 9.69 -3.40
C GLU A 175 8.47 9.29 -2.85
N THR A 176 9.54 9.61 -3.60
CA THR A 176 11.00 9.39 -3.29
C THR A 176 11.44 7.93 -3.08
N PRO A 177 12.74 7.57 -3.15
CA PRO A 177 13.18 6.22 -2.76
C PRO A 177 12.82 5.99 -1.30
N GLN A 178 11.93 5.05 -1.03
CA GLN A 178 11.36 4.86 0.29
C GLN A 178 12.15 3.83 1.05
N ILE A 179 12.19 4.02 2.37
CA ILE A 179 12.75 3.02 3.28
C ILE A 179 12.06 1.66 3.05
N SER A 180 10.77 1.66 2.70
CA SER A 180 9.97 0.47 2.44
C SER A 180 9.99 -0.01 0.96
N ASP A 181 10.86 0.50 0.09
CA ASP A 181 10.91 0.12 -1.34
C ASP A 181 11.19 -1.38 -1.54
N LEU A 182 12.22 -1.89 -0.86
CA LEU A 182 12.63 -3.29 -0.96
C LEU A 182 11.54 -4.26 -0.48
N PRO A 183 10.96 -4.12 0.74
CA PRO A 183 9.89 -5.00 1.16
C PRO A 183 8.65 -4.87 0.26
N GLN A 184 8.36 -3.69 -0.30
CA GLN A 184 7.29 -3.51 -1.28
C GLN A 184 7.56 -4.26 -2.59
N SER A 185 8.79 -4.20 -3.13
CA SER A 185 9.18 -4.98 -4.31
C SER A 185 8.99 -6.47 -4.05
N ILE A 186 9.46 -6.98 -2.92
CA ILE A 186 9.32 -8.40 -2.58
C ILE A 186 7.85 -8.80 -2.48
N ARG A 187 7.01 -7.98 -1.85
CA ARG A 187 5.56 -8.22 -1.78
C ARG A 187 4.94 -8.30 -3.18
N ASN A 188 5.28 -7.37 -4.06
CA ASN A 188 4.75 -7.31 -5.42
C ASN A 188 5.24 -8.48 -6.28
N ASP A 189 6.54 -8.78 -6.25
CA ASP A 189 7.16 -9.86 -7.01
C ASP A 189 6.62 -11.23 -6.57
N ALA A 190 6.47 -11.45 -5.26
CA ALA A 190 5.88 -12.67 -4.73
C ALA A 190 4.41 -12.84 -5.18
N GLY A 191 3.63 -11.76 -5.17
CA GLY A 191 2.24 -11.79 -5.65
C GLY A 191 2.15 -12.10 -7.15
N MET A 192 3.02 -11.50 -7.95
CA MET A 192 3.09 -11.80 -9.39
C MET A 192 3.47 -13.27 -9.64
N LEU A 193 4.53 -13.75 -9.00
CA LEU A 193 4.99 -15.14 -9.14
C LEU A 193 3.90 -16.13 -8.72
N ALA A 194 3.27 -15.91 -7.56
CA ALA A 194 2.19 -16.75 -7.08
C ALA A 194 0.99 -16.77 -8.03
N SER A 195 0.61 -15.63 -8.61
CA SER A 195 -0.51 -15.56 -9.57
C SER A 195 -0.27 -16.35 -10.86
N THR A 196 0.99 -16.69 -11.16
CA THR A 196 1.37 -17.50 -12.33
C THR A 196 1.58 -18.98 -12.00
N ASP A 197 1.55 -19.35 -10.72
CA ASP A 197 1.71 -20.73 -10.27
C ASP A 197 0.45 -21.56 -10.60
N PRO A 198 0.58 -22.80 -11.10
CA PRO A 198 -0.58 -23.66 -11.36
C PRO A 198 -1.52 -23.86 -10.17
N VAL A 199 -0.99 -23.84 -8.94
CA VAL A 199 -1.79 -23.96 -7.71
C VAL A 199 -2.82 -22.82 -7.58
N TRP A 200 -2.51 -21.64 -8.11
CA TRP A 200 -3.39 -20.49 -8.07
C TRP A 200 -4.71 -20.75 -8.81
N GLU A 201 -4.61 -21.22 -10.05
CA GLU A 201 -5.78 -21.49 -10.87
C GLU A 201 -6.57 -22.69 -10.35
N ASP A 202 -5.89 -23.73 -9.85
CA ASP A 202 -6.55 -24.89 -9.23
C ASP A 202 -7.39 -24.48 -8.01
N ALA A 203 -6.84 -23.63 -7.14
CA ALA A 203 -7.55 -23.11 -5.97
C ALA A 203 -8.74 -22.22 -6.37
N ARG A 204 -8.54 -21.33 -7.37
CA ARG A 204 -9.58 -20.47 -7.91
C ARG A 204 -10.72 -21.28 -8.52
N GLN A 205 -10.41 -22.32 -9.29
CA GLN A 205 -11.39 -23.20 -9.90
C GLN A 205 -12.23 -23.91 -8.82
N ALA A 206 -11.59 -24.46 -7.78
CA ALA A 206 -12.28 -25.14 -6.69
C ALA A 206 -13.30 -24.23 -5.97
N TRP A 207 -12.91 -22.99 -5.67
CA TRP A 207 -13.82 -21.98 -5.11
C TRP A 207 -14.98 -21.68 -6.06
N SER A 208 -14.69 -21.46 -7.34
CA SER A 208 -15.71 -21.11 -8.33
C SER A 208 -16.73 -22.24 -8.54
N ASP A 209 -16.28 -23.50 -8.54
CA ASP A 209 -17.14 -24.68 -8.63
C ASP A 209 -18.03 -24.80 -7.39
N CYS A 210 -17.50 -24.49 -6.21
CA CYS A 210 -18.30 -24.44 -4.99
C CYS A 210 -19.42 -23.41 -5.10
N LEU A 211 -19.13 -22.18 -5.54
CA LEU A 211 -20.13 -21.13 -5.72
C LEU A 211 -21.25 -21.58 -6.67
N VAL A 212 -20.89 -22.12 -7.83
CA VAL A 212 -21.85 -22.59 -8.84
C VAL A 212 -22.69 -23.75 -8.32
N SER A 213 -22.08 -24.68 -7.57
CA SER A 213 -22.81 -25.80 -6.94
C SER A 213 -23.88 -25.34 -5.94
N ARG A 214 -23.70 -24.15 -5.35
CA ARG A 214 -24.63 -23.49 -4.43
C ARG A 214 -25.62 -22.55 -5.13
N GLY A 215 -25.58 -22.51 -6.46
CA GLY A 215 -26.49 -21.73 -7.28
C GLY A 215 -26.12 -20.25 -7.39
N LEU A 216 -24.87 -19.88 -7.07
CA LEU A 216 -24.35 -18.53 -7.29
C LEU A 216 -23.76 -18.41 -8.71
N THR A 217 -23.84 -17.20 -9.26
CA THR A 217 -23.22 -16.85 -10.55
C THR A 217 -21.89 -16.15 -10.29
N LEU A 218 -20.86 -16.50 -11.06
CA LEU A 218 -19.57 -15.79 -10.99
C LEU A 218 -19.68 -14.43 -11.66
N ASP A 219 -19.04 -13.41 -11.10
CA ASP A 219 -18.88 -12.13 -11.77
C ASP A 219 -17.86 -12.30 -12.91
N THR A 220 -18.32 -12.09 -14.14
CA THR A 220 -17.50 -12.18 -15.36
C THR A 220 -17.26 -10.83 -16.01
N GLU A 221 -17.85 -9.75 -15.49
CA GLU A 221 -17.59 -8.39 -15.97
C GLU A 221 -16.26 -7.86 -15.46
N VAL A 222 -15.86 -8.29 -14.25
CA VAL A 222 -14.58 -7.95 -13.62
C VAL A 222 -13.60 -9.11 -13.75
N GLU A 223 -12.59 -8.94 -14.61
CA GLU A 223 -11.50 -9.92 -14.75
C GLU A 223 -10.79 -10.12 -13.40
N GLY A 224 -10.60 -11.38 -13.01
CA GLY A 224 -9.93 -11.70 -11.75
C GLY A 224 -10.78 -11.50 -10.48
N SER A 225 -12.08 -11.22 -10.60
CA SER A 225 -12.97 -10.99 -9.44
C SER A 225 -12.84 -12.10 -8.37
N TRP A 226 -12.79 -11.70 -7.11
CA TRP A 226 -12.82 -12.59 -5.94
C TRP A 226 -14.20 -12.60 -5.24
N ALA A 227 -15.23 -12.25 -5.99
CA ALA A 227 -16.62 -12.31 -5.57
C ALA A 227 -17.53 -12.88 -6.68
N PRO A 228 -18.63 -13.55 -6.33
CA PRO A 228 -19.74 -13.81 -7.26
C PRO A 228 -20.48 -12.51 -7.63
N GLU A 229 -21.45 -12.59 -8.53
CA GLU A 229 -22.39 -11.50 -8.78
C GLU A 229 -23.11 -11.09 -7.48
N ILE A 230 -23.03 -9.81 -7.13
CA ILE A 230 -23.60 -9.27 -5.89
C ILE A 230 -24.99 -8.68 -6.19
N PRO A 231 -26.07 -9.20 -5.57
CA PRO A 231 -27.41 -8.63 -5.71
C PRO A 231 -27.52 -7.20 -5.15
N GLU A 232 -28.36 -6.36 -5.75
CA GLU A 232 -28.66 -5.01 -5.21
C GLU A 232 -29.47 -5.05 -3.91
N ASP A 233 -30.24 -6.12 -3.69
CA ASP A 233 -31.00 -6.30 -2.45
C ASP A 233 -30.05 -6.62 -1.27
N PRO A 234 -30.03 -5.81 -0.20
CA PRO A 234 -29.06 -5.97 0.89
C PRO A 234 -29.13 -7.33 1.58
N GLU A 235 -30.32 -7.87 1.81
CA GLU A 235 -30.45 -9.18 2.45
C GLU A 235 -29.95 -10.31 1.53
N ALA A 236 -30.19 -10.20 0.22
CA ALA A 236 -29.64 -11.12 -0.76
C ALA A 236 -28.12 -11.00 -0.86
N ALA A 237 -27.57 -9.79 -0.82
CA ALA A 237 -26.12 -9.55 -0.81
C ALA A 237 -25.44 -10.22 0.40
N ILE A 238 -26.01 -10.07 1.61
CA ILE A 238 -25.51 -10.74 2.83
C ILE A 238 -25.56 -12.26 2.68
N ARG A 239 -26.68 -12.83 2.20
CA ARG A 239 -26.77 -14.28 1.97
C ARG A 239 -25.73 -14.77 0.96
N THR A 240 -25.49 -14.01 -0.11
CA THR A 240 -24.46 -14.33 -1.11
C THR A 240 -23.06 -14.26 -0.49
N ALA A 241 -22.76 -13.24 0.32
CA ALA A 241 -21.48 -13.10 1.03
C ALA A 241 -21.21 -14.27 1.97
N VAL A 242 -22.20 -14.69 2.76
CA VAL A 242 -22.09 -15.84 3.66
C VAL A 242 -21.78 -17.12 2.89
N LEU A 243 -22.46 -17.36 1.76
CA LEU A 243 -22.21 -18.52 0.92
C LEU A 243 -20.83 -18.48 0.25
N ASP A 244 -20.37 -17.29 -0.15
CA ASP A 244 -19.03 -17.07 -0.71
C ASP A 244 -17.94 -17.41 0.30
N VAL A 245 -18.00 -16.82 1.50
CA VAL A 245 -17.02 -17.09 2.56
C VAL A 245 -17.01 -18.57 2.95
N GLN A 246 -18.17 -19.22 3.06
CA GLN A 246 -18.23 -20.65 3.32
C GLN A 246 -17.56 -21.48 2.20
N CYS A 247 -17.74 -21.10 0.94
CA CYS A 247 -17.02 -21.75 -0.17
C CYS A 247 -15.51 -21.54 -0.08
N LYS A 248 -15.06 -20.34 0.27
CA LYS A 248 -13.64 -20.05 0.51
C LYS A 248 -13.06 -20.87 1.65
N GLU A 249 -13.81 -21.08 2.73
CA GLU A 249 -13.41 -21.94 3.85
C GLU A 249 -13.37 -23.42 3.47
N GLU A 250 -14.42 -23.93 2.82
CA GLU A 250 -14.52 -25.34 2.43
C GLU A 250 -13.44 -25.76 1.42
N THR A 251 -13.07 -24.84 0.55
CA THR A 251 -12.03 -25.08 -0.47
C THR A 251 -10.63 -24.72 0.00
N GLY A 252 -10.50 -24.05 1.16
CA GLY A 252 -9.22 -23.55 1.65
C GLY A 252 -8.59 -22.50 0.74
N LEU A 253 -9.40 -21.74 -0.03
CA LEU A 253 -8.91 -20.80 -1.05
C LEU A 253 -7.88 -19.81 -0.46
N VAL A 254 -8.30 -19.08 0.58
CA VAL A 254 -7.50 -17.99 1.16
C VAL A 254 -6.22 -18.54 1.80
N GLU A 255 -6.31 -19.67 2.50
CA GLU A 255 -5.14 -20.34 3.10
C GLU A 255 -4.14 -20.80 2.03
N THR A 256 -4.63 -21.38 0.94
CA THR A 256 -3.80 -21.87 -0.16
C THR A 256 -3.07 -20.73 -0.86
N LEU A 257 -3.80 -19.69 -1.28
CA LEU A 257 -3.22 -18.57 -2.02
C LEU A 257 -2.29 -17.71 -1.16
N SER A 258 -2.68 -17.45 0.10
CA SER A 258 -1.82 -16.70 1.03
C SER A 258 -0.57 -17.48 1.43
N SER A 259 -0.65 -18.81 1.58
CA SER A 259 0.53 -19.65 1.78
C SER A 259 1.46 -19.60 0.58
N LEU A 260 0.92 -19.71 -0.64
CA LEU A 260 1.72 -19.62 -1.85
C LEU A 260 2.48 -18.27 -1.95
N HIS A 261 1.80 -17.16 -1.66
CA HIS A 261 2.44 -15.84 -1.50
C HIS A 261 3.56 -15.88 -0.46
N ALA A 262 3.30 -16.45 0.72
CA ALA A 262 4.28 -16.53 1.81
C ALA A 262 5.53 -17.34 1.43
N GLN A 263 5.38 -18.41 0.64
CA GLN A 263 6.49 -19.23 0.16
C GLN A 263 7.41 -18.46 -0.80
N TYR A 264 6.82 -17.78 -1.79
CA TYR A 264 7.58 -16.90 -2.69
C TYR A 264 8.25 -15.75 -1.92
N GLN A 265 7.53 -15.14 -0.97
CA GLN A 265 8.12 -14.11 -0.12
C GLN A 265 9.30 -14.65 0.68
N ALA A 266 9.21 -15.83 1.30
CA ALA A 266 10.32 -16.39 2.06
C ALA A 266 11.56 -16.63 1.19
N ALA A 267 11.37 -17.13 -0.03
CA ALA A 267 12.46 -17.31 -0.98
C ALA A 267 13.12 -15.98 -1.39
N LEU A 268 12.33 -14.92 -1.59
CA LEU A 268 12.84 -13.59 -1.93
C LEU A 268 13.49 -12.91 -0.71
N ILE A 269 12.92 -13.05 0.48
CA ILE A 269 13.47 -12.53 1.74
C ILE A 269 14.86 -13.10 2.00
N ASP A 270 15.06 -14.42 1.80
CA ASP A 270 16.37 -15.05 2.01
C ASP A 270 17.46 -14.41 1.12
N ARG A 271 17.13 -14.06 -0.13
CA ARG A 271 18.04 -13.37 -1.06
C ARG A 271 18.40 -11.95 -0.62
N HIS A 272 17.52 -11.30 0.14
CA HIS A 272 17.60 -9.89 0.48
C HIS A 272 17.74 -9.59 1.99
N ARG A 273 17.98 -10.61 2.82
CA ARG A 273 17.91 -10.51 4.29
C ARG A 273 18.69 -9.34 4.87
N ALA A 274 19.94 -9.18 4.49
CA ALA A 274 20.79 -8.11 5.02
C ALA A 274 20.26 -6.71 4.68
N ALA A 275 19.78 -6.50 3.45
CA ALA A 275 19.21 -5.23 3.04
C ALA A 275 17.86 -4.95 3.75
N LEU A 276 17.05 -5.99 3.96
CA LEU A 276 15.82 -5.89 4.73
C LEU A 276 16.07 -5.59 6.22
N ASP A 277 17.15 -6.11 6.80
CA ASP A 277 17.55 -5.78 8.18
C ASP A 277 17.92 -4.30 8.32
N GLU A 278 18.58 -3.72 7.32
CA GLU A 278 18.86 -2.27 7.27
C GLU A 278 17.59 -1.42 7.15
N VAL A 279 16.60 -1.89 6.40
CA VAL A 279 15.28 -1.23 6.32
C VAL A 279 14.61 -1.22 7.69
N ALA A 280 14.51 -2.38 8.34
CA ALA A 280 13.85 -2.50 9.64
C ALA A 280 14.56 -1.69 10.74
N GLU A 281 15.88 -1.52 10.68
CA GLU A 281 16.60 -0.65 11.62
C GLU A 281 16.26 0.83 11.40
N LYS A 282 16.23 1.30 10.15
CA LYS A 282 15.83 2.69 9.84
C LYS A 282 14.42 2.99 10.29
N GLU A 283 13.48 2.07 10.08
CA GLU A 283 12.10 2.22 10.54
C GLU A 283 12.05 2.34 12.08
N ARG A 284 12.83 1.51 12.82
CA ARG A 284 12.92 1.62 14.29
C ARG A 284 13.47 2.97 14.76
N GLU A 285 14.49 3.50 14.10
CA GLU A 285 15.05 4.82 14.42
C GLU A 285 14.01 5.94 14.24
N ILE A 286 13.21 5.86 13.18
CA ILE A 286 12.14 6.82 12.89
C ILE A 286 11.03 6.75 13.94
N VAL A 287 10.62 5.54 14.33
CA VAL A 287 9.61 5.34 15.38
C VAL A 287 10.10 5.89 16.73
N ALA A 288 11.37 5.65 17.08
CA ALA A 288 11.95 6.22 18.29
C ALA A 288 11.93 7.76 18.27
N HIS A 289 12.18 8.37 17.11
CA HIS A 289 12.08 9.82 16.96
C HIS A 289 10.63 10.33 17.10
N ALA A 290 9.66 9.58 16.58
CA ALA A 290 8.23 9.87 16.77
C ALA A 290 7.84 9.86 18.26
N ASP A 291 8.28 8.84 19.00
CA ASP A 291 8.02 8.72 20.43
C ASP A 291 8.61 9.90 21.23
N GLU A 292 9.81 10.39 20.85
CA GLU A 292 10.41 11.58 21.46
C GLU A 292 9.57 12.85 21.20
N ILE A 293 9.08 13.02 19.98
CA ILE A 293 8.21 14.15 19.61
C ILE A 293 6.92 14.10 20.44
N ILE A 294 6.26 12.94 20.50
CA ILE A 294 5.03 12.74 21.27
C ILE A 294 5.27 13.01 22.76
N ALA A 295 6.35 12.47 23.34
CA ALA A 295 6.65 12.64 24.76
C ALA A 295 6.93 14.11 25.13
N THR A 296 7.58 14.86 24.24
CA THR A 296 7.94 16.26 24.48
C THR A 296 6.77 17.23 24.30
N ARG A 297 5.83 16.94 23.40
CA ARG A 297 4.74 17.85 23.00
C ARG A 297 3.36 17.43 23.51
N GLY A 298 3.10 16.13 23.65
CA GLY A 298 1.83 15.61 24.16
C GLY A 298 1.61 15.83 25.65
N ALA A 299 2.68 16.05 26.44
CA ALA A 299 2.58 16.31 27.88
C ALA A 299 2.28 17.79 28.24
N GLY A 300 2.12 18.67 27.25
CA GLY A 300 2.01 20.13 27.43
C GLY A 300 0.62 20.73 27.20
N GLY A 301 -0.42 19.92 26.96
CA GLY A 301 -1.82 20.35 26.78
C GLY A 301 -2.53 20.69 28.08
#